data_AF-A0AAJ6DPQ8-F1
#
_entry.id   AF-A0AAJ6DPQ8-F1
#
_cell.length_a   1.000
_cell.length_b   1.000
_cell.length_c   1.000
_cell.angle_alpha   90.00
_cell.angle_beta   90.00
_cell.angle_gamma   90.00
#
_symmetry.space_group_name_H-M   'P 1'
#
loop_
_entity.id
_entity.type
_entity.pdbx_description
1 polymer ?
#
loop_
_entity_poly.entity_id
_entity_poly.type
_entity_poly.pdbx_seq_one_letter_code
_entity_poly.pdbx_strand_id
1 'polypeptide(L)'
;MQLGRALREMVESWPSDQRVAVIGTGHLSLELGGPRQFGDHGPDPEFDRRAVEWIANGDIEGCLSEVTLDSLHRPGNATHGFMDFMLMMGVAGEGVRADHVDSLDLFHTMEAYFTWYPKGADA
;
A
#
# COMPACT_ATOMS: atom_id res chain seq x y z
N MET A 1 -7.41 -7.64 3.92
CA MET A 1 -8.45 -6.71 4.42
C MET A 1 -8.93 -7.00 5.83
N GLN A 2 -9.35 -8.23 6.17
CA GLN A 2 -9.93 -8.55 7.49
C GLN A 2 -9.00 -8.18 8.65
N LEU A 3 -7.69 -8.42 8.50
CA LEU A 3 -6.70 -8.04 9.52
C LEU A 3 -6.66 -6.52 9.77
N GLY A 4 -6.69 -5.70 8.72
CA GLY A 4 -6.68 -4.24 8.85
C GLY A 4 -7.94 -3.71 9.53
N ARG A 5 -9.11 -4.29 9.18
CA ARG A 5 -10.38 -3.98 9.85
C ARG A 5 -10.32 -4.35 11.34
N ALA A 6 -9.83 -5.54 11.68
CA ALA A 6 -9.68 -5.97 13.06
C ALA A 6 -8.72 -5.05 13.85
N LEU A 7 -7.62 -4.60 13.22
CA LEU A 7 -6.70 -3.62 13.82
C LEU A 7 -7.42 -2.30 14.13
N ARG A 8 -8.20 -1.77 13.18
CA ARG A 8 -9.01 -0.57 13.41
C ARG A 8 -9.99 -0.76 14.57
N GLU A 9 -10.74 -1.86 14.57
CA GLU A 9 -11.71 -2.18 15.63
C GLU A 9 -11.04 -2.29 17.01
N MET A 10 -9.85 -2.89 17.09
CA MET A 10 -9.07 -2.97 18.33
C MET A 10 -8.63 -1.58 18.82
N VAL A 11 -8.19 -0.70 17.92
CA VAL A 11 -7.80 0.68 18.26
C VAL A 11 -9.01 1.50 18.70
N GLU A 12 -10.12 1.45 17.95
CA GLU A 12 -11.33 2.24 18.23
C GLU A 12 -12.08 1.79 19.49
N SER A 13 -11.95 0.52 19.89
CA SER A 13 -12.58 -0.04 21.10
C SER A 13 -11.75 0.16 22.38
N TRP A 14 -10.51 0.63 22.27
CA TRP A 14 -9.67 0.91 23.43
C TRP A 14 -10.23 2.12 24.20
N PRO A 15 -10.60 2.00 25.50
CA PRO A 15 -11.15 3.11 26.27
C PRO A 15 -10.06 4.12 26.68
N SER A 16 -9.52 4.83 25.70
CA SER A 16 -8.56 5.90 25.82
C SER A 16 -8.93 7.04 24.86
N ASP A 17 -8.57 8.26 25.22
CA ASP A 17 -8.67 9.47 24.40
C ASP A 17 -7.42 9.73 23.56
N GLN A 18 -6.45 8.82 23.57
CA GLN A 18 -5.21 8.96 22.82
C GLN A 18 -5.44 8.94 21.31
N ARG A 19 -4.65 9.74 20.60
CA ARG A 19 -4.57 9.70 19.13
C ARG A 19 -3.60 8.60 18.72
N VAL A 20 -4.08 7.64 17.94
CA VAL A 20 -3.27 6.52 17.44
C VAL A 20 -3.02 6.72 15.94
N ALA A 21 -1.76 6.65 15.54
CA ALA A 21 -1.36 6.52 14.14
C ALA A 21 -0.96 5.07 13.87
N VAL A 22 -1.41 4.53 12.74
CA VAL A 22 -0.99 3.21 12.25
C VAL A 22 -0.11 3.45 11.03
N ILE A 23 1.12 2.95 11.08
CA ILE A 23 2.12 3.14 10.03
C ILE A 23 2.42 1.78 9.44
N GLY A 24 2.11 1.60 8.16
CA GLY A 24 2.53 0.46 7.36
C GLY A 24 3.63 0.88 6.40
N THR A 25 4.68 0.09 6.32
CA THR A 25 5.79 0.28 5.38
C THR A 25 5.83 -0.92 4.46
N GLY A 26 6.04 -0.69 3.17
CA GLY A 26 6.16 -1.75 2.19
C GLY A 26 6.84 -1.21 0.93
N HIS A 27 6.80 -2.00 -0.13
CA HIS A 27 7.35 -1.63 -1.43
C HIS A 27 6.33 -2.03 -2.51
N LEU A 28 6.41 -1.38 -3.67
CA LEU A 28 5.66 -1.80 -4.85
C LEU A 28 6.44 -2.91 -5.58
N SER A 29 6.73 -2.77 -6.87
CA SER A 29 7.62 -3.68 -7.58
C SER A 29 9.04 -3.57 -6.99
N LEU A 30 9.61 -4.72 -6.61
CA LEU A 30 10.96 -4.77 -6.05
C LEU A 30 11.66 -6.09 -6.38
N GLU A 31 12.87 -5.99 -6.93
CA GLU A 31 13.75 -7.13 -7.18
C GLU A 31 15.05 -6.94 -6.41
N LEU A 32 15.42 -7.94 -5.61
CA LEU A 32 16.66 -7.97 -4.85
C LEU A 32 17.58 -9.05 -5.41
N GLY A 33 18.81 -8.70 -5.75
CA GLY A 33 19.82 -9.62 -6.26
C GLY A 33 19.70 -9.98 -7.75
N GLY A 34 18.61 -9.59 -8.43
CA GLY A 34 18.40 -9.83 -9.86
C GLY A 34 18.88 -8.68 -10.76
N PRO A 35 18.90 -8.88 -12.09
CA PRO A 35 19.37 -7.86 -13.02
C PRO A 35 18.44 -6.63 -13.11
N ARG A 36 17.12 -6.77 -12.85
CA ARG A 36 16.18 -5.63 -12.93
C ARG A 36 16.42 -4.61 -11.81
N GLN A 37 17.06 -5.01 -10.70
CA GLN A 37 17.43 -4.10 -9.61
C GLN A 37 18.41 -3.00 -10.04
N PHE A 38 19.07 -3.14 -11.20
CA PHE A 38 20.06 -2.17 -11.70
C PHE A 38 19.50 -1.31 -12.84
N GLY A 39 18.20 -1.42 -13.13
CA GLY A 39 17.53 -0.61 -14.14
C GLY A 39 17.31 0.83 -13.68
N ASP A 40 17.00 1.69 -14.66
CA ASP A 40 16.72 3.11 -14.42
C ASP A 40 15.43 3.37 -13.62
N HIS A 41 14.57 2.33 -13.49
CA HIS A 41 13.28 2.35 -12.80
C HIS A 41 13.11 1.08 -11.96
N GLY A 42 12.01 1.02 -11.21
CA GLY A 42 11.51 -0.21 -10.61
C GLY A 42 11.37 -1.35 -11.62
N PRO A 43 11.41 -2.61 -11.15
CA PRO A 43 11.40 -3.78 -12.03
C PRO A 43 10.09 -3.97 -12.82
N ASP A 44 8.99 -3.31 -12.42
CA ASP A 44 7.72 -3.27 -13.16
C ASP A 44 6.97 -1.94 -12.95
N PRO A 45 7.29 -0.89 -13.73
CA PRO A 45 6.65 0.42 -13.60
C PRO A 45 5.17 0.44 -13.98
N GLU A 46 4.67 -0.59 -14.68
CA GLU A 46 3.24 -0.72 -14.97
C GLU A 46 2.49 -1.20 -13.74
N PHE A 47 3.00 -2.24 -13.08
CA PHE A 47 2.48 -2.66 -11.78
C PHE A 47 2.49 -1.51 -10.78
N ASP A 48 3.59 -0.75 -10.70
CA ASP A 48 3.73 0.34 -9.72
C ASP A 48 2.63 1.41 -9.89
N ARG A 49 2.39 1.87 -11.12
CA ARG A 49 1.32 2.85 -11.40
C ARG A 49 -0.06 2.30 -11.03
N ARG A 50 -0.33 1.05 -11.37
CA ARG A 50 -1.62 0.40 -11.03
C ARG A 50 -1.79 0.22 -9.52
N ALA A 51 -0.72 -0.16 -8.83
CA ALA A 51 -0.70 -0.30 -7.38
C ALA A 51 -1.00 1.04 -6.70
N VAL A 52 -0.37 2.12 -7.15
CA VAL A 52 -0.68 3.48 -6.69
C VAL A 52 -2.15 3.82 -6.94
N GLU A 53 -2.69 3.55 -8.12
CA GLU A 53 -4.10 3.80 -8.44
C GLU A 53 -5.06 3.02 -7.53
N TRP A 54 -4.80 1.74 -7.26
CA TRP A 54 -5.62 0.93 -6.37
C TRP A 54 -5.61 1.47 -4.95
N ILE A 55 -4.42 1.73 -4.40
CA ILE A 55 -4.27 2.22 -3.02
C ILE A 55 -4.89 3.62 -2.90
N ALA A 56 -4.59 4.51 -3.84
CA ALA A 56 -5.11 5.88 -3.85
C ALA A 56 -6.63 5.92 -3.81
N ASN A 57 -7.30 5.04 -4.57
CA ASN A 57 -8.75 5.02 -4.70
C ASN A 57 -9.45 4.09 -3.69
N GLY A 58 -8.71 3.35 -2.86
CA GLY A 58 -9.30 2.33 -2.01
C GLY A 58 -9.90 1.16 -2.79
N ASP A 59 -9.44 0.93 -4.04
CA ASP A 59 -9.97 -0.08 -4.97
C ASP A 59 -9.42 -1.48 -4.68
N ILE A 60 -10.00 -2.09 -3.65
CA ILE A 60 -9.61 -3.42 -3.18
C ILE A 60 -10.07 -4.50 -4.17
N GLU A 61 -11.25 -4.36 -4.76
CA GLU A 61 -11.79 -5.36 -5.68
C GLU A 61 -10.97 -5.42 -6.96
N GLY A 62 -10.62 -4.26 -7.53
CA GLY A 62 -9.72 -4.17 -8.67
C GLY A 62 -8.36 -4.80 -8.37
N CYS A 63 -7.76 -4.47 -7.22
CA CYS A 63 -6.50 -5.07 -6.78
C CYS A 63 -6.60 -6.60 -6.66
N LEU A 64 -7.62 -7.13 -5.98
CA LEU A 64 -7.79 -8.57 -5.76
C LEU A 64 -8.12 -9.35 -7.04
N SER A 65 -8.66 -8.69 -8.06
CA SER A 65 -8.92 -9.30 -9.36
C SER A 65 -7.64 -9.57 -10.16
N GLU A 66 -6.55 -8.87 -9.83
CA GLU A 66 -5.29 -8.84 -10.58
C GLU A 66 -4.12 -9.43 -9.80
N VAL A 67 -4.22 -9.39 -8.46
CA VAL A 67 -3.14 -9.77 -7.55
C VAL A 67 -3.48 -11.00 -6.73
N THR A 68 -2.65 -12.03 -6.87
CA THR A 68 -2.53 -13.18 -5.98
C THR A 68 -1.14 -13.23 -5.35
N LEU A 69 -0.98 -14.02 -4.28
CA LEU A 69 0.34 -14.29 -3.68
C LEU A 69 1.37 -14.76 -4.72
N ASP A 70 0.98 -15.66 -5.61
CA ASP A 70 1.88 -16.16 -6.66
C ASP A 70 2.19 -15.09 -7.72
N SER A 71 1.21 -14.25 -8.07
CA SER A 71 1.40 -13.20 -9.07
C SER A 71 2.41 -12.13 -8.65
N LEU A 72 2.52 -11.87 -7.33
CA LEU A 72 3.42 -10.83 -6.79
C LEU A 72 4.89 -11.15 -7.01
N HIS A 73 5.27 -12.38 -7.36
CA HIS A 73 6.65 -12.64 -7.78
C HIS A 73 7.00 -12.06 -9.16
N ARG A 74 6.00 -11.73 -10.00
CA ARG A 74 6.25 -11.25 -11.38
C ARG A 74 6.83 -9.83 -11.43
N PRO A 75 6.27 -8.84 -10.69
CA PRO A 75 6.87 -7.50 -10.66
C PRO A 75 8.27 -7.52 -10.06
N GLY A 76 8.56 -8.47 -9.17
CA GLY A 76 9.89 -8.66 -8.58
C GLY A 76 9.84 -9.62 -7.40
N ASN A 77 10.99 -10.20 -7.05
CA ASN A 77 11.06 -11.28 -6.05
C ASN A 77 10.77 -10.82 -4.60
N ALA A 78 10.67 -9.52 -4.34
CA ALA A 78 10.40 -8.93 -3.04
C ALA A 78 9.11 -8.09 -2.98
N THR A 79 8.30 -8.09 -4.05
CA THR A 79 7.04 -7.33 -4.18
C THR A 79 5.98 -7.72 -3.14
N HIS A 80 6.11 -8.86 -2.44
CA HIS A 80 5.16 -9.26 -1.39
C HIS A 80 4.97 -8.22 -0.28
N GLY A 81 5.94 -7.32 -0.08
CA GLY A 81 5.79 -6.14 0.79
C GLY A 81 4.60 -5.24 0.41
N PHE A 82 4.10 -5.32 -0.82
CA PHE A 82 2.88 -4.64 -1.26
C PHE A 82 1.65 -4.98 -0.41
N MET A 83 1.61 -6.18 0.19
CA MET A 83 0.50 -6.60 1.04
C MET A 83 0.35 -5.73 2.30
N ASP A 84 1.41 -5.06 2.75
CA ASP A 84 1.33 -4.12 3.87
C ASP A 84 0.49 -2.89 3.49
N PHE A 85 0.49 -2.45 2.23
CA PHE A 85 -0.44 -1.42 1.75
C PHE A 85 -1.88 -1.93 1.73
N MET A 86 -2.12 -3.16 1.28
CA MET A 86 -3.46 -3.78 1.33
C MET A 86 -3.98 -3.91 2.77
N LEU A 87 -3.08 -4.18 3.72
CA LEU A 87 -3.40 -4.16 5.14
C LEU A 87 -3.83 -2.76 5.57
N MET A 88 -3.06 -1.73 5.20
CA MET A 88 -3.36 -0.33 5.52
C MET A 88 -4.66 0.17 4.90
N MET A 89 -5.02 -0.25 3.68
CA MET A 89 -6.35 0.01 3.12
C MET A 89 -7.47 -0.55 4.01
N GLY A 90 -7.23 -1.69 4.67
CA GLY A 90 -8.18 -2.26 5.64
C GLY A 90 -8.29 -1.48 6.93
N VAL A 91 -7.16 -0.91 7.38
CA VAL A 91 -7.14 0.00 8.54
C VAL A 91 -7.87 1.31 8.22
N ALA A 92 -7.66 1.87 7.03
CA ALA A 92 -8.32 3.09 6.56
C ALA A 92 -9.84 2.91 6.43
N GLY A 93 -10.28 1.76 5.92
CA GLY A 93 -11.68 1.42 5.69
C GLY A 93 -11.94 1.01 4.25
N GLU A 94 -12.98 0.19 4.05
CA GLU A 94 -13.34 -0.33 2.73
C GLU A 94 -13.83 0.79 1.80
N GLY A 95 -13.25 0.88 0.59
CA GLY A 95 -13.59 1.90 -0.41
C GLY A 95 -13.17 3.33 -0.03
N VAL A 96 -12.33 3.51 0.99
CA VAL A 96 -11.90 4.84 1.43
C VAL A 96 -10.70 5.29 0.59
N ARG A 97 -10.89 6.37 -0.17
CA ARG A 97 -9.83 7.05 -0.91
C ARG A 97 -8.79 7.64 0.04
N ALA A 98 -7.52 7.58 -0.35
CA ALA A 98 -6.44 8.28 0.37
C ALA A 98 -6.61 9.80 0.26
N ASP A 99 -6.37 10.51 1.36
CA ASP A 99 -6.43 11.98 1.42
C ASP A 99 -5.18 12.62 0.81
N HIS A 100 -4.03 11.97 0.96
CA HIS A 100 -2.78 12.34 0.31
C HIS A 100 -2.21 11.13 -0.43
N VAL A 101 -1.70 11.39 -1.62
CA VAL A 101 -1.03 10.43 -2.48
C VAL A 101 0.15 11.16 -3.10
N ASP A 102 1.34 10.62 -2.92
CA ASP A 102 2.55 11.08 -3.59
C ASP A 102 3.37 9.87 -4.04
N SER A 103 4.08 10.01 -5.15
CA SER A 103 4.99 8.98 -5.60
C SER A 103 6.18 9.59 -6.33
N LEU A 104 7.33 8.96 -6.14
CA LEU A 104 8.58 9.36 -6.76
C LEU A 104 9.22 8.14 -7.41
N ASP A 105 9.40 8.25 -8.72
CA ASP A 105 10.15 7.29 -9.50
C ASP A 105 11.65 7.52 -9.25
N LEU A 106 12.29 6.57 -8.57
CA LEU A 106 13.71 6.57 -8.30
C LEU A 106 14.40 5.52 -9.16
N PHE A 107 15.73 5.58 -9.20
CA PHE A 107 16.50 4.46 -9.69
C PHE A 107 16.06 3.19 -8.94
N HIS A 108 15.92 2.05 -9.63
CA HIS A 108 15.60 0.72 -9.08
C HIS A 108 14.29 0.53 -8.27
N THR A 109 13.52 1.58 -7.95
CA THR A 109 12.27 1.48 -7.16
C THR A 109 11.37 2.70 -7.36
N MET A 110 10.05 2.52 -7.20
CA MET A 110 9.12 3.63 -7.00
C MET A 110 8.81 3.76 -5.50
N GLU A 111 9.06 4.94 -4.94
CA GLU A 111 8.62 5.29 -3.58
C GLU A 111 7.20 5.86 -3.66
N ALA A 112 6.30 5.40 -2.79
CA ALA A 112 4.92 5.86 -2.75
C ALA A 112 4.46 6.11 -1.31
N TYR A 113 3.76 7.22 -1.11
CA TYR A 113 3.27 7.69 0.18
C TYR A 113 1.76 7.89 0.13
N PHE A 114 1.07 7.37 1.13
CA PHE A 114 -0.38 7.46 1.26
C PHE A 114 -0.75 7.84 2.68
N THR A 115 -1.70 8.76 2.84
CA THR A 115 -2.26 9.07 4.16
C THR A 115 -3.78 9.07 4.13
N TRP A 116 -4.37 8.62 5.24
CA TRP A 116 -5.80 8.68 5.49
C TRP A 116 -6.05 9.40 6.81
N TYR A 117 -7.03 10.30 6.82
CA TYR A 117 -7.50 11.03 7.97
C TYR A 117 -8.99 10.71 8.15
N PRO A 118 -9.37 9.65 8.89
CA PRO A 118 -10.76 9.17 8.98
C PRO A 118 -11.77 10.21 9.48
N LYS A 119 -11.31 11.27 10.17
CA LYS A 119 -12.12 12.38 10.68
C LYS A 119 -11.80 13.72 9.98
N GLY A 120 -11.05 13.68 8.87
CA GLY A 120 -10.43 14.84 8.24
C GLY A 120 -9.08 15.21 8.87
N ALA A 121 -8.25 15.91 8.11
CA ALA A 121 -7.08 16.60 8.66
C ALA A 121 -7.55 17.89 9.36
N ASP A 122 -7.01 18.19 10.53
CA ASP A 122 -7.14 19.54 11.09
C ASP A 122 -6.40 20.50 10.13
N ALA A 123 -7.12 21.47 9.56
CA ALA A 123 -6.58 22.48 8.66
C ALA A 123 -5.63 23.46 9.38
#